data_AF-A0A3S2U3T0-F1
#
_entry.id   AF-A0A3S2U3T0-F1
#
_cell.length_a   1.000
_cell.length_b   1.000
_cell.length_c   1.000
_cell.angle_alpha   90.00
_cell.angle_beta   90.00
_cell.angle_gamma   90.00
#
_symmetry.space_group_name_H-M   'P 1'
#
loop_
_entity.id
_entity.type
_entity.pdbx_description
1 polymer ?
#
loop_
_entity_poly.entity_id
_entity_poly.type
_entity_poly.pdbx_seq_one_letter_code
_entity_poly.pdbx_strand_id
1 'polypeptide(L)' 'MNFIDKNVSVEKAVIIFSKNGIQINNKEVKIILELLYLVSKNYNKPREKKNNIFLMDFESLFKPD' A
#
# COMPACT_ATOMS: atom_id res chain seq x y z
N MET A 1 -9.68 -4.63 8.88
CA MET A 1 -10.19 -3.88 7.70
C MET A 1 -9.81 -4.70 6.49
N ASN A 2 -10.79 -5.22 5.74
CA ASN A 2 -10.57 -6.29 4.77
C ASN A 2 -10.42 -5.69 3.35
N PHE A 3 -9.51 -6.24 2.54
CA PHE A 3 -9.32 -5.87 1.11
C PHE A 3 -10.58 -5.94 0.24
N ILE A 4 -11.60 -6.59 0.78
CA ILE A 4 -12.91 -6.79 0.22
C ILE A 4 -13.56 -5.46 -0.17
N ASP A 5 -13.37 -4.38 0.60
CA ASP A 5 -14.01 -3.08 0.31
C ASP A 5 -13.56 -2.45 -1.01
N LYS A 6 -12.36 -2.78 -1.51
CA LYS A 6 -11.85 -2.30 -2.81
C LYS A 6 -11.80 -3.37 -3.90
N ASN A 7 -12.38 -4.54 -3.65
CA ASN A 7 -12.45 -5.66 -4.60
C ASN A 7 -11.07 -6.10 -5.14
N VAL A 8 -10.01 -5.93 -4.36
CA VAL A 8 -8.64 -6.31 -4.74
C VAL A 8 -8.42 -7.79 -4.42
N SER A 9 -8.30 -8.62 -5.46
CA SER A 9 -8.00 -10.04 -5.31
C SER A 9 -6.53 -10.25 -4.96
N VAL A 10 -6.29 -11.02 -3.90
CA VAL A 10 -4.95 -11.46 -3.47
C VAL A 10 -4.25 -12.22 -4.60
N GLU A 11 -4.96 -13.09 -5.32
CA GLU A 11 -4.40 -13.88 -6.43
C GLU A 11 -3.95 -12.99 -7.58
N LYS A 12 -4.74 -11.96 -7.93
CA LYS A 12 -4.33 -10.98 -8.94
C LYS A 12 -3.06 -10.24 -8.52
N ALA A 13 -2.96 -9.86 -7.25
CA ALA A 13 -1.75 -9.22 -6.73
C ALA A 13 -0.53 -10.15 -6.78
N VAL A 14 -0.67 -11.42 -6.39
CA VAL A 14 0.40 -12.44 -6.52
C VAL A 14 0.88 -12.55 -7.96
N ILE A 15 -0.03 -12.59 -8.94
CA ILE A 15 0.31 -12.63 -10.37
C ILE A 15 1.09 -11.38 -10.78
N ILE A 16 0.67 -10.19 -10.33
CA ILE A 16 1.36 -8.94 -10.63
C ILE A 16 2.78 -8.94 -10.05
N PHE A 17 2.96 -9.33 -8.79
CA PHE A 17 4.29 -9.44 -8.18
C PHE A 17 5.17 -10.43 -8.95
N SER A 18 4.63 -11.60 -9.29
CA SER A 18 5.35 -12.63 -10.04
C SER A 18 5.79 -12.16 -11.43
N LYS A 19 4.92 -11.42 -12.14
CA LYS A 19 5.25 -10.81 -13.44
C LYS A 19 6.41 -9.80 -13.36
N ASN A 20 6.63 -9.22 -12.19
CA ASN A 20 7.73 -8.30 -11.92
C ASN A 20 8.94 -9.00 -11.27
N GLY A 21 9.01 -10.34 -11.34
CA GLY A 21 10.12 -11.12 -10.78
C GLY A 21 10.12 -11.21 -9.25
N ILE A 22 9.05 -10.81 -8.59
CA ILE A 22 8.92 -10.84 -7.13
C ILE A 22 8.15 -12.09 -6.74
N GLN A 23 8.85 -13.08 -6.20
CA GLN A 23 8.24 -14.30 -5.68
C GLN A 23 7.72 -14.03 -4.28
N ILE A 24 6.40 -14.12 -4.10
CA ILE A 24 5.72 -13.72 -2.86
C ILE A 24 4.53 -14.66 -2.60
N ASN A 25 4.28 -14.96 -1.34
CA ASN A 25 3.15 -15.82 -0.95
C ASN A 25 1.89 -15.00 -0.58
N ASN A 26 0.76 -15.69 -0.48
CA ASN A 26 -0.53 -15.06 -0.18
C ASN A 26 -0.56 -14.30 1.15
N LYS A 27 0.22 -14.72 2.15
CA LYS A 27 0.26 -14.06 3.47
C LYS A 27 1.00 -12.72 3.37
N GLU A 28 2.13 -12.70 2.69
CA GLU A 28 2.92 -11.49 2.45
C GLU A 28 2.16 -10.48 1.58
N VAL A 29 1.48 -10.95 0.53
CA VAL A 29 0.63 -10.09 -0.32
C VAL A 29 -0.48 -9.43 0.48
N LYS A 30 -1.14 -10.16 1.39
CA LYS A 30 -2.18 -9.58 2.26
C LYS A 30 -1.63 -8.42 3.09
N ILE A 31 -0.45 -8.58 3.69
CA ILE A 31 0.19 -7.55 4.52
C ILE A 31 0.54 -6.31 3.68
N ILE A 32 1.11 -6.50 2.49
CA ILE A 32 1.48 -5.39 1.59
C ILE A 32 0.24 -4.64 1.14
N LEU A 33 -0.79 -5.37 0.73
CA LEU A 33 -2.06 -4.76 0.36
C LEU A 33 -2.59 -3.96 1.56
N GLU A 34 -2.55 -4.51 2.80
CA GLU A 34 -2.98 -3.86 4.06
C GLU A 34 -2.31 -2.51 4.26
N LEU A 35 -0.99 -2.48 4.08
CA LEU A 35 -0.20 -1.27 4.14
C LEU A 35 -0.62 -0.25 3.06
N LEU A 36 -0.72 -0.68 1.80
CA LEU A 36 -1.11 0.20 0.69
C LEU A 36 -2.51 0.80 0.88
N TYR A 37 -3.45 0.02 1.42
CA TYR A 37 -4.79 0.52 1.75
C TYR A 37 -4.72 1.62 2.80
N LEU A 38 -3.98 1.39 3.89
CA LEU A 38 -3.80 2.39 4.96
C LEU A 38 -3.16 3.67 4.42
N VAL A 39 -2.12 3.55 3.58
CA VAL A 39 -1.50 4.71 2.92
C VAL A 39 -2.54 5.45 2.07
N SER A 40 -3.27 4.74 1.20
CA SER A 40 -4.29 5.35 0.32
C SER A 40 -5.40 6.07 1.11
N LYS A 41 -5.80 5.52 2.26
CA LYS A 41 -6.85 6.09 3.11
C LYS A 41 -6.39 7.34 3.86
N ASN A 42 -5.10 7.44 4.15
CA ASN A 42 -4.53 8.60 4.85
C ASN A 42 -4.02 9.67 3.90
N TYR A 43 -3.76 9.35 2.63
CA TYR A 43 -3.31 10.31 1.60
C TYR A 43 -4.34 11.43 1.34
N ASN A 44 -5.64 11.09 1.30
CA ASN A 44 -6.71 12.06 1.03
C ASN A 44 -7.30 12.73 2.28
N LYS A 45 -6.78 12.43 3.47
CA LYS A 45 -7.23 13.17 4.65
C LYS A 45 -6.62 14.57 4.61
N PRO A 46 -7.40 15.65 4.75
CA PRO A 46 -6.81 16.96 5.01
C PRO A 46 -5.88 16.78 6.20
N ARG A 47 -4.61 17.17 6.05
CA ARG A 47 -3.59 17.05 7.10
C ARG A 47 -4.13 17.79 8.32
N GLU A 48 -4.80 17.08 9.23
CA GLU A 48 -5.11 17.63 10.53
C GLU A 48 -3.78 18.07 11.12
N LYS A 49 -3.74 19.34 11.52
CA LYS A 49 -2.54 20.05 11.98
C LYS A 49 -1.66 19.12 12.80
N LYS A 50 -0.47 18.83 12.26
CA LYS A 50 0.72 18.28 12.89
C LYS A 50 0.52 17.86 14.36
N ASN A 51 0.17 16.61 14.57
CA ASN A 51 0.73 15.90 15.72
C ASN A 51 1.98 15.20 15.21
N ASN A 52 3.14 15.61 15.74
CA ASN A 52 4.49 15.22 15.35
C ASN A 52 4.72 13.71 15.43
N ILE A 53 4.22 12.96 14.46
CA ILE A 53 4.71 11.62 14.13
C ILE A 53 5.33 11.77 12.76
N PHE A 54 6.64 11.57 12.71
CA PHE A 54 7.47 11.66 11.50
C PHE A 54 7.07 10.52 10.55
N LEU A 55 5.94 10.68 9.84
CA LEU A 55 5.60 9.83 8.72
C LEU A 55 6.57 10.19 7.60
N MET A 56 7.43 9.23 7.21
CA MET A 56 8.30 9.37 6.04
C MET A 56 7.47 9.88 4.87
N ASP A 57 7.95 10.96 4.24
CA ASP A 57 7.29 11.57 3.11
C ASP A 57 7.40 10.65 1.89
N PHE A 58 6.42 9.77 1.71
CA PHE A 58 6.40 8.80 0.62
C PHE A 58 6.38 9.47 -0.76
N GLU A 59 5.94 10.72 -0.89
CA GLU A 59 6.01 11.45 -2.16
C GLU A 59 7.45 11.71 -2.60
N SER A 60 8.40 11.79 -1.66
CA SER A 60 9.82 11.94 -1.98
C SER A 60 10.47 10.66 -2.53
N LEU A 61 9.87 9.49 -2.29
CA LEU A 61 10.41 8.18 -2.71
C LEU A 61 10.04 7.79 -4.14
N PHE A 62 9.07 8.45 -4.77
CA PHE A 62 8.56 8.11 -6.10
C PHE A 62 8.72 9.23 -7.13
N LYS A 63 9.55 10.25 -6.83
CA LYS A 63 9.92 11.22 -7.86
C LYS A 63 10.89 10.55 -8.84
N PRO A 64 10.60 10.54 -10.15
CA PRO A 64 11.58 10.13 -11.14
C PRO A 64 12.72 11.15 -11.19
N ASP A 65 13.95 10.66 -11.36
CA ASP A 65 15.17 11.46 -11.57
C ASP A 65 15.06 12.39 -12.80
#